data_AF-A0A838S4Z8-F1
#
_entry.id   AF-A0A838S4Z8-F1
#
_cell.length_a   1.000
_cell.length_b   1.000
_cell.length_c   1.000
_cell.angle_alpha   90.00
_cell.angle_beta   90.00
_cell.angle_gamma   90.00
#
_symmetry.space_group_name_H-M   'P 1'
#
loop_
_entity.id
_entity.type
_entity.pdbx_description
1 polymer ?
#
loop_
_entity_poly.entity_id
_entity_poly.type
_entity_poly.pdbx_seq_one_letter_code
_entity_poly.pdbx_strand_id
1 'polypeptide(L)' 'MTDDHHSPDASVRVAADPAVVGPWLAAQLGDDRWSRCGVQRIGGGRSNLTFRVDSDAGAVV' A
#
# COMPACT_ATOMS: atom_id res chain seq x y z
N MET A 1 31.92 -0.73 3.33
CA MET A 1 31.62 0.11 2.15
C MET A 1 30.81 -0.78 1.24
N THR A 2 29.48 -0.83 1.29
CA THR A 2 28.48 0.14 1.74
C THR A 2 27.30 -0.64 2.32
N ASP A 3 26.75 -0.13 3.41
CA ASP A 3 25.51 -0.60 4.02
C ASP A 3 24.38 -0.36 3.02
N ASP A 4 23.85 -1.43 2.42
CA ASP A 4 22.73 -1.35 1.48
C ASP A 4 21.47 -1.01 2.30
N HIS A 5 21.25 0.28 2.53
CA HIS A 5 19.98 0.80 3.01
C HIS A 5 18.92 0.48 1.94
N HIS A 6 18.40 -0.75 1.94
CA HIS A 6 17.12 -1.05 1.33
C HIS A 6 16.09 -0.24 2.12
N SER A 7 15.87 1.02 1.68
CA SER A 7 14.79 1.84 2.21
C SER A 7 13.55 0.99 2.18
N PRO A 8 12.91 0.73 3.33
CA PRO A 8 11.64 0.03 3.30
C PRO A 8 10.74 0.83 2.36
N ASP A 9 10.21 0.14 1.33
CA ASP A 9 9.04 0.55 0.56
C ASP A 9 9.22 1.26 -0.81
N ALA A 10 10.39 1.26 -1.44
CA ALA A 10 10.49 1.81 -2.82
C ALA A 10 9.70 0.98 -3.86
N SER A 11 9.72 -0.35 -3.76
CA SER A 11 9.02 -1.25 -4.69
C SER A 11 7.50 -1.26 -4.47
N VAL A 12 7.04 -1.03 -3.24
CA VAL A 12 5.62 -0.92 -2.91
C VAL A 12 5.06 0.37 -3.47
N ARG A 13 5.75 1.51 -3.33
CA ARG A 13 5.30 2.78 -3.95
C ARG A 13 5.13 2.68 -5.47
N VAL A 14 5.97 1.91 -6.16
CA VAL A 14 5.82 1.71 -7.61
C VAL A 14 4.61 0.84 -7.95
N ALA A 15 4.32 -0.17 -7.14
CA ALA A 15 3.27 -1.15 -7.42
C ALA A 15 1.89 -0.78 -6.85
N ALA A 16 1.86 -0.06 -5.74
CA ALA A 16 0.68 0.27 -4.95
C ALA A 16 0.95 1.54 -4.12
N ASP A 17 1.12 2.68 -4.78
CA ASP A 17 1.37 3.98 -4.13
C ASP A 17 0.21 4.33 -3.16
N PRO A 18 0.48 4.53 -1.86
CA PRO A 18 -0.53 4.98 -0.91
C PRO A 18 -1.24 6.28 -1.33
N ALA A 19 -0.55 7.18 -2.03
CA ALA A 19 -1.12 8.44 -2.51
C ALA A 19 -2.16 8.25 -3.63
N VAL A 20 -2.18 7.07 -4.27
CA VAL A 20 -3.16 6.70 -5.30
C VAL A 20 -4.21 5.75 -4.72
N VAL A 21 -3.78 4.72 -4.01
CA VAL A 21 -4.65 3.68 -3.44
C VAL A 21 -5.62 4.26 -2.41
N GLY A 22 -5.15 5.14 -1.52
CA GLY A 22 -5.98 5.73 -0.46
C GLY A 22 -7.19 6.52 -0.98
N PRO A 23 -6.98 7.55 -1.82
CA PRO A 23 -8.09 8.30 -2.42
C PRO A 23 -9.04 7.43 -3.26
N TRP A 24 -8.51 6.42 -3.96
CA TRP A 24 -9.35 5.49 -4.71
C TRP A 24 -10.25 4.65 -3.78
N LEU A 25 -9.69 4.08 -2.70
CA LEU A 25 -10.46 3.34 -1.71
C LEU A 25 -11.51 4.21 -1.01
N ALA A 26 -11.16 5.45 -0.65
CA ALA A 26 -12.11 6.39 -0.06
C ALA A 26 -13.33 6.62 -0.97
N ALA A 27 -13.09 6.82 -2.27
CA ALA A 27 -14.16 7.00 -3.25
C ALA A 27 -15.00 5.72 -3.46
N GLN A 28 -14.37 4.54 -3.50
CA GLN A 28 -15.09 3.28 -3.74
C GLN A 28 -15.90 2.80 -2.52
N LEU A 29 -15.38 3.04 -1.31
CA LEU A 29 -16.00 2.59 -0.06
C LEU A 29 -16.89 3.65 0.59
N GLY A 30 -16.80 4.91 0.14
CA GLY A 30 -17.57 6.03 0.70
C GLY A 30 -17.14 6.43 2.11
N ASP A 31 -15.86 6.23 2.45
CA ASP A 31 -15.30 6.56 3.78
C ASP A 31 -13.94 7.25 3.64
N ASP A 32 -13.92 8.55 3.94
CA ASP A 32 -12.74 9.42 3.77
C ASP A 32 -11.55 9.02 4.65
N ARG A 33 -11.75 8.19 5.69
CA ARG A 33 -10.65 7.68 6.52
C ARG A 33 -9.66 6.82 5.72
N TRP A 34 -10.06 6.31 4.55
CA TRP A 34 -9.16 5.62 3.63
C TRP A 34 -8.20 6.55 2.87
N SER A 35 -8.46 7.86 2.82
CA SER A 35 -7.62 8.83 2.11
C SER A 35 -6.17 8.86 2.59
N ARG A 36 -5.93 8.44 3.84
CA ARG A 36 -4.61 8.21 4.43
C ARG A 36 -4.49 6.74 4.83
N CYS A 37 -3.69 5.99 4.09
CA CYS A 37 -3.49 4.57 4.33
C CYS A 37 -2.01 4.18 4.39
N GLY A 38 -1.71 3.09 5.11
CA GLY A 38 -0.49 2.31 4.97
C GLY A 38 -0.67 1.26 3.88
N VAL A 39 0.39 0.99 3.12
CA VAL A 39 0.41 -0.13 2.16
C VAL A 39 1.63 -0.98 2.47
N GLN A 40 1.42 -2.29 2.60
CA GLN A 40 2.48 -3.24 2.82
C GLN A 40 2.32 -4.44 1.89
N ARG A 41 3.40 -4.84 1.21
CA ARG A 41 3.39 -6.11 0.48
C ARG A 41 3.34 -7.29 1.45
N ILE A 42 2.34 -8.16 1.31
CA ILE A 42 2.18 -9.38 2.13
C ILE A 42 2.39 -10.67 1.32
N GLY A 43 2.49 -10.55 0.00
CA GLY A 43 2.75 -11.69 -0.87
C GLY A 43 3.17 -11.25 -2.26
N GLY A 44 3.69 -12.20 -3.02
CA GLY A 44 3.81 -12.01 -4.46
C GLY A 44 4.62 -13.11 -5.13
N GLY A 45 4.11 -13.57 -6.26
CA GLY A 45 4.75 -14.53 -7.14
C GLY A 45 5.09 -13.90 -8.50
N ARG A 46 5.32 -14.74 -9.50
CA ARG A 46 5.75 -14.29 -10.84
C ARG A 46 4.70 -13.45 -11.59
N SER A 47 3.43 -13.56 -11.19
CA SER A 47 2.29 -12.98 -11.93
C SER A 47 1.33 -12.16 -11.08
N ASN A 48 1.50 -12.14 -9.76
CA ASN A 48 0.67 -11.34 -8.88
C ASN A 48 1.47 -10.81 -7.70
N LEU A 49 1.12 -9.60 -7.25
CA LEU A 49 1.59 -9.01 -6.02
C LEU A 49 0.37 -8.82 -5.11
N THR A 50 0.53 -9.11 -3.83
CA THR A 50 -0.55 -8.98 -2.85
C THR A 50 -0.13 -7.99 -1.78
N PHE A 51 -0.98 -7.01 -1.53
CA PHE A 51 -0.74 -5.94 -0.59
C PHE A 51 -1.83 -5.95 0.47
N ARG A 52 -1.47 -5.60 1.70
CA ARG A 52 -2.41 -5.21 2.73
C ARG A 52 -2.43 -3.69 2.77
N VAL A 53 -3.64 -3.13 2.82
CA VAL A 53 -3.87 -1.71 3.01
C VAL A 53 -4.55 -1.50 4.34
N ASP A 54 -3.98 -0.66 5.20
CA ASP A 54 -4.52 -0.32 6.51
C ASP A 54 -4.85 1.18 6.61
N SER A 55 -5.90 1.52 7.35
CA SER A 55 -6.32 2.88 7.62
C SER A 55 -7.10 2.94 8.95
N ASP A 56 -7.49 4.15 9.37
CA ASP A 56 -8.35 4.37 10.54
C ASP A 56 -9.77 3.78 10.36
N ALA A 57 -10.15 3.39 9.13
CA ALA A 57 -11.40 2.67 8.85
C ALA A 57 -11.28 1.15 8.96
N GLY A 58 -10.08 0.58 8.93
CA GLY A 58 -9.86 -0.87 8.97
C GLY A 58 -8.72 -1.34 8.06
N ALA A 59 -8.83 -2.56 7.54
CA ALA A 59 -7.82 -3.13 6.65
C ALA A 59 -8.45 -3.98 5.52
N VAL A 60 -7.83 -3.93 4.33
CA VAL A 60 -8.19 -4.73 3.15
C VAL A 60 -6.95 -5.40 2.55
N VAL A 61 -7.17 -6.42 1.70
CA VAL A 61 -6.15 -7.15 0.93
C VAL A 61 -6.58 -7.23 -0.53
#